data_AF-A0A378ISC5-F1
#
_entry.id   AF-A0A378ISC5-F1
#
_cell.length_a   1.000
_cell.length_b   1.000
_cell.length_c   1.000
_cell.angle_alpha   90.00
_cell.angle_beta   90.00
_cell.angle_gamma   90.00
#
_symmetry.space_group_name_H-M   'P 1'
#
loop_
_entity.id
_entity.type
_entity.pdbx_description
1 polymer ?
#
loop_
_entity_poly.entity_id
_entity_poly.type
_entity_poly.pdbx_seq_one_letter_code
_entity_poly.pdbx_strand_id
1 'polypeptide(L)'
;MEKLMRYPLIVLSFFYSETSLAINEIWLQDTQCVVVFSNEQEIKVNSGSLISSICSRIENNIVCSDTAKDSTMAGGKPSKVSTYKLLGEKDGIVLWESIDSYAQVILNINHKKYTYFLTSIVPEGILTKHCIGDILQY
;
A
#
# COMPACT_ATOMS: atom_id res chain seq x y z
N MET A 1 8.14 -66.63 5.87
CA MET A 1 9.05 -65.47 5.99
C MET A 1 8.25 -64.22 5.73
N GLU A 2 7.81 -63.59 6.82
CA GLU A 2 7.24 -62.25 6.82
C GLU A 2 8.34 -61.22 6.59
N LYS A 3 8.07 -60.19 5.77
CA LYS A 3 8.27 -58.77 6.08
C LYS A 3 7.93 -57.93 4.85
N LEU A 4 6.63 -57.68 4.70
CA LEU A 4 6.11 -56.49 4.04
C LEU A 4 6.13 -55.37 5.08
N MET A 5 6.90 -54.31 4.83
CA MET A 5 6.65 -52.91 5.21
C MET A 5 7.95 -52.12 5.18
N ARG A 6 7.81 -50.84 4.79
CA ARG A 6 8.70 -49.66 4.97
C ARG A 6 9.14 -49.09 3.61
N TYR A 7 8.66 -47.95 3.10
CA TYR A 7 7.85 -46.87 3.65
C TYR A 7 7.03 -46.21 2.53
N PRO A 8 5.78 -45.78 2.81
CA PRO A 8 4.96 -44.98 1.93
C PRO A 8 5.20 -43.49 2.24
N LEU A 9 5.93 -42.72 1.42
CA LEU A 9 5.95 -41.25 1.57
C LEU A 9 6.71 -40.49 0.45
N ILE A 10 6.42 -40.73 -0.82
CA ILE A 10 6.83 -39.79 -1.90
C ILE A 10 5.57 -39.36 -2.66
N VAL A 11 4.58 -38.92 -1.88
CA VAL A 11 3.36 -38.26 -2.35
C VAL A 11 3.15 -37.09 -1.40
N LEU A 12 4.05 -36.10 -1.40
CA LEU A 12 3.89 -34.85 -0.63
C LEU A 12 4.81 -33.69 -1.04
N SER A 13 5.52 -33.77 -2.17
CA SER A 13 6.17 -32.60 -2.77
C SER A 13 5.22 -31.82 -3.71
N PHE A 14 3.90 -31.96 -3.51
CA PHE A 14 2.89 -30.97 -3.91
C PHE A 14 2.74 -29.94 -2.78
N PHE A 15 3.79 -29.16 -2.55
CA PHE A 15 3.62 -27.82 -2.01
C PHE A 15 4.21 -26.87 -3.04
N TYR A 16 3.49 -26.75 -4.15
CA TYR A 16 3.35 -25.46 -4.82
C TYR A 16 2.87 -24.48 -3.76
N SER A 17 3.81 -23.79 -3.10
CA SER A 17 3.52 -22.53 -2.45
C SER A 17 3.55 -21.45 -3.52
N GLU A 18 2.67 -21.55 -4.51
CA GLU A 18 2.12 -20.33 -5.08
C GLU A 18 1.24 -19.78 -3.98
N THR A 19 1.78 -18.90 -3.14
CA THR A 19 0.95 -18.04 -2.31
C THR A 19 0.14 -17.19 -3.27
N SER A 20 -1.02 -17.72 -3.67
CA SER A 20 -2.07 -16.93 -4.29
C SER A 20 -2.51 -15.94 -3.22
N LEU A 21 -2.04 -14.71 -3.37
CA LEU A 21 -2.29 -13.59 -2.48
C LEU A 21 -3.75 -13.14 -2.68
N ALA A 22 -4.67 -13.86 -2.05
CA ALA A 22 -6.10 -13.61 -2.09
C ALA A 22 -6.55 -12.70 -0.94
N ILE A 23 -5.80 -11.64 -0.66
CA ILE A 23 -6.23 -10.62 0.32
C ILE A 23 -6.55 -9.37 -0.46
N ASN A 24 -7.85 -9.08 -0.56
CA ASN A 24 -8.37 -7.95 -1.30
C ASN A 24 -8.15 -6.62 -0.57
N GLU A 25 -7.55 -6.59 0.62
CA GLU A 25 -7.43 -5.38 1.44
C GLU A 25 -6.05 -5.26 2.12
N ILE A 26 -5.45 -4.07 2.10
CA ILE A 26 -4.17 -3.75 2.75
C ILE A 26 -4.32 -2.49 3.58
N TRP A 27 -3.74 -2.49 4.78
CA TRP A 27 -3.72 -1.33 5.69
C TRP A 27 -2.38 -0.62 5.68
N LEU A 28 -2.41 0.67 5.31
CA LEU A 28 -1.24 1.54 5.22
C LEU A 28 -1.29 2.60 6.32
N GLN A 29 -0.17 2.86 6.98
CA GLN A 29 -0.05 3.95 7.94
C GLN A 29 1.21 4.78 7.69
N ASP A 30 1.04 6.08 7.42
CA ASP A 30 2.14 7.01 7.27
C ASP A 30 2.93 7.07 8.59
N THR A 31 4.25 6.87 8.53
CA THR A 31 5.14 6.99 9.70
C THR A 31 5.92 8.29 9.67
N GLN A 32 6.34 8.71 8.47
CA GLN A 32 7.04 9.96 8.25
C GLN A 32 6.66 10.50 6.89
N CYS A 33 6.15 11.72 6.87
CA CYS A 33 5.88 12.47 5.65
C CYS A 33 6.62 13.80 5.65
N VAL A 34 6.99 14.23 4.45
CA VAL A 34 7.41 15.58 4.13
C VAL A 34 6.46 16.13 3.08
N VAL A 35 5.89 17.30 3.35
CA VAL A 35 5.01 18.04 2.44
C VAL A 35 5.68 19.35 2.13
N VAL A 36 5.93 19.58 0.83
CA VAL A 36 6.46 20.82 0.30
C VAL A 36 5.32 21.52 -0.44
N PHE A 37 4.98 22.72 0.00
CA PHE A 37 4.12 23.63 -0.74
C PHE A 37 4.98 24.74 -1.32
N SER A 38 4.75 25.10 -2.57
CA SER A 38 5.48 26.17 -3.23
C SER A 38 4.56 26.97 -4.15
N ASN A 39 4.77 28.28 -4.19
CA ASN A 39 4.15 29.18 -5.15
C ASN A 39 5.15 30.29 -5.56
N GLU A 40 4.67 31.35 -6.21
CA GLU A 40 5.53 32.45 -6.68
C GLU A 40 6.18 33.25 -5.54
N GLN A 41 5.67 33.16 -4.31
CA GLN A 41 6.06 34.01 -3.18
C GLN A 41 6.85 33.26 -2.11
N GLU A 42 6.55 31.99 -1.88
CA GLU A 42 7.10 31.24 -0.76
C GLU A 42 7.24 29.74 -1.04
N ILE A 43 8.13 29.11 -0.27
CA ILE A 43 8.26 27.66 -0.14
C ILE A 43 8.06 27.31 1.34
N LYS A 44 7.06 26.48 1.62
CA LYS A 44 6.74 25.96 2.95
C LYS A 44 7.02 24.47 3.01
N VAL A 45 7.74 24.04 4.04
CA VAL A 45 8.04 22.62 4.27
C VAL A 45 7.45 22.22 5.62
N ASN A 46 6.61 21.19 5.60
CA ASN A 46 6.00 20.61 6.78
C ASN A 46 6.36 19.12 6.87
N SER A 47 6.49 18.60 8.09
CA SER A 47 6.79 17.18 8.34
C SER A 47 5.91 16.59 9.43
N GLY A 48 5.55 15.31 9.31
CA GLY A 48 4.79 14.58 10.33
C GLY A 48 4.19 13.27 9.81
N SER A 49 3.56 12.48 10.70
CA SER A 49 2.70 11.34 10.36
C SER A 49 1.25 11.82 10.32
N LEU A 50 0.56 11.59 9.20
CA LEU A 50 -0.67 12.33 8.87
C LEU A 50 -1.88 11.44 8.54
N ILE A 51 -1.69 10.26 7.93
CA ILE A 51 -2.80 9.51 7.31
C ILE A 51 -2.62 8.00 7.48
N SER A 52 -3.71 7.31 7.79
CA SER A 52 -3.85 5.87 7.61
C SER A 52 -4.83 5.61 6.47
N SER A 53 -4.58 4.61 5.63
CA SER A 53 -5.44 4.30 4.48
C SER A 53 -5.73 2.81 4.42
N ILE A 54 -6.97 2.48 4.06
CA ILE A 54 -7.40 1.11 3.77
C ILE A 54 -7.49 1.00 2.26
N CYS A 55 -6.78 0.06 1.67
CA CYS A 55 -6.70 -0.10 0.22
C CYS A 55 -7.24 -1.44 -0.21
N SER A 56 -8.30 -1.45 -1.03
CA SER A 56 -8.89 -2.66 -1.54
C SER A 56 -8.59 -2.88 -3.03
N ARG A 57 -8.22 -4.11 -3.42
CA ARG A 57 -8.02 -4.49 -4.82
C ARG A 57 -9.35 -4.89 -5.45
N ILE A 58 -9.68 -4.25 -6.57
CA ILE A 58 -10.82 -4.56 -7.43
C ILE A 58 -10.27 -4.75 -8.85
N GLU A 59 -10.13 -6.01 -9.27
CA GLU A 59 -9.45 -6.39 -10.52
C GLU A 59 -8.01 -5.83 -10.60
N ASN A 60 -7.75 -4.92 -11.54
CA ASN A 60 -6.48 -4.22 -11.74
C ASN A 60 -6.41 -2.85 -11.08
N ASN A 61 -7.48 -2.44 -10.39
CA ASN A 61 -7.54 -1.19 -9.66
C ASN A 61 -7.38 -1.43 -8.16
N ILE A 62 -6.86 -0.43 -7.47
CA ILE A 62 -6.73 -0.37 -6.02
C ILE A 62 -7.49 0.88 -5.57
N VAL A 63 -8.48 0.71 -4.72
CA VAL A 63 -9.27 1.80 -4.15
C VAL A 63 -8.82 2.00 -2.72
N CYS A 64 -8.18 3.13 -2.43
CA CYS A 64 -7.76 3.49 -1.09
C CYS A 64 -8.70 4.53 -0.48
N SER A 65 -9.07 4.31 0.78
CA SER A 65 -9.84 5.24 1.59
C SER A 65 -8.97 5.78 2.72
N ASP A 66 -8.71 7.09 2.70
CA ASP A 66 -7.97 7.78 3.76
C ASP A 66 -8.85 7.91 5.00
N THR A 67 -8.28 7.56 6.14
CA THR A 67 -8.91 7.58 7.46
C THR A 67 -8.18 8.59 8.35
N ALA A 68 -8.93 9.30 9.21
CA ALA A 68 -8.32 10.24 10.15
C ALA A 68 -7.48 9.49 11.21
N LYS A 69 -6.44 10.16 11.71
CA LYS A 69 -5.42 9.65 12.66
C LYS A 69 -5.98 8.88 13.87
N ASP A 70 -7.20 9.17 14.31
CA ASP A 70 -7.86 8.58 15.49
C ASP A 70 -8.98 7.59 15.15
N SER A 71 -9.17 7.26 13.87
CA SER A 71 -10.26 6.37 13.46
C SER A 71 -9.82 4.90 13.41
N THR A 72 -10.54 4.07 14.16
CA THR A 72 -10.38 2.60 14.17
C THR A 72 -11.03 1.94 12.95
N MET A 73 -10.72 0.66 12.74
CA MET A 73 -11.14 -0.16 11.59
C MET A 73 -12.63 -0.16 11.23
N ALA A 74 -13.52 0.26 12.14
CA ALA A 74 -14.96 0.11 11.99
C ALA A 74 -15.77 1.43 12.04
N GLY A 75 -15.13 2.61 11.97
CA GLY A 75 -15.88 3.86 12.21
C GLY A 75 -15.30 5.16 11.66
N GLY A 76 -14.16 5.13 10.96
CA GLY A 76 -13.66 6.30 10.26
C GLY A 76 -14.48 6.57 9.00
N LYS A 77 -15.18 7.71 8.94
CA LYS A 77 -15.70 8.18 7.65
C LYS A 77 -14.49 8.51 6.76
N PRO A 78 -14.44 8.00 5.51
CA PRO A 78 -13.39 8.35 4.57
C PRO A 78 -13.27 9.86 4.46
N SER A 79 -12.08 10.42 4.68
CA SER A 79 -11.83 11.83 4.38
C SER A 79 -11.60 12.03 2.88
N LYS A 80 -11.10 10.99 2.19
CA LYS A 80 -10.82 11.01 0.76
C LYS A 80 -10.76 9.57 0.22
N VAL A 81 -11.25 9.36 -1.00
CA VAL A 81 -11.07 8.11 -1.75
C VAL A 81 -10.12 8.41 -2.90
N SER A 82 -9.12 7.54 -3.08
CA SER A 82 -8.14 7.63 -4.17
C SER A 82 -8.09 6.29 -4.91
N THR A 83 -8.13 6.34 -6.24
CA THR A 83 -8.02 5.14 -7.06
C THR A 83 -6.65 5.07 -7.71
N TYR A 84 -6.08 3.88 -7.71
CA TYR A 84 -4.81 3.55 -8.33
C TYR A 84 -4.97 2.37 -9.29
N LYS A 85 -4.09 2.31 -10.27
CA LYS A 85 -3.91 1.18 -11.16
C LYS A 85 -2.68 0.39 -10.71
N LEU A 86 -2.78 -0.94 -10.71
CA LEU A 86 -1.63 -1.82 -10.52
C LEU A 86 -0.72 -1.73 -11.76
N LEU A 87 0.52 -1.31 -11.56
CA LEU A 87 1.54 -1.28 -12.62
C LEU A 87 2.35 -2.57 -12.71
N GLY A 88 2.60 -3.21 -11.56
CA GLY A 88 3.35 -4.46 -11.51
C GLY A 88 3.52 -5.00 -10.11
N GLU A 89 3.79 -6.30 -10.04
CA GLU A 89 4.02 -7.05 -8.81
C GLU A 89 5.11 -8.08 -9.06
N LYS A 90 6.22 -8.00 -8.32
CA LYS A 90 7.34 -8.93 -8.45
C LYS A 90 8.14 -9.00 -7.16
N ASP A 91 8.49 -10.21 -6.71
CA ASP A 91 9.37 -10.46 -5.56
C ASP A 91 8.94 -9.73 -4.27
N GLY A 92 7.62 -9.61 -4.04
CA GLY A 92 7.05 -8.89 -2.89
C GLY A 92 7.14 -7.36 -2.99
N ILE A 93 7.52 -6.82 -4.15
CA ILE A 93 7.41 -5.40 -4.48
C ILE A 93 6.17 -5.19 -5.34
N VAL A 94 5.32 -4.24 -4.94
CA VAL A 94 4.08 -3.89 -5.64
C VAL A 94 4.10 -2.41 -5.99
N LEU A 95 3.75 -2.07 -7.22
CA LEU A 95 3.75 -0.70 -7.72
C LEU A 95 2.35 -0.26 -8.15
N TRP A 96 1.87 0.84 -7.57
CA TRP A 96 0.59 1.46 -7.90
C TRP A 96 0.80 2.88 -8.42
N GLU A 97 -0.05 3.29 -9.35
CA GLU A 97 -0.08 4.65 -9.89
C GLU A 97 -1.50 5.20 -9.84
N SER A 98 -1.68 6.42 -9.37
CA SER A 98 -3.00 7.03 -9.25
C SER A 98 -3.59 7.31 -10.61
N ILE A 99 -4.89 7.06 -10.76
CA ILE A 99 -5.62 7.31 -12.01
C ILE A 99 -5.92 8.81 -12.19
N ASP A 100 -6.15 9.52 -11.09
CA ASP A 100 -6.70 10.88 -11.10
C ASP A 100 -5.67 11.94 -10.67
N SER A 101 -4.45 11.53 -10.33
CA SER A 101 -3.41 12.43 -9.83
C SER A 101 -2.01 11.92 -10.15
N TYR A 102 -1.01 12.80 -10.08
CA TYR A 102 0.40 12.40 -10.16
C TYR A 102 0.85 11.83 -8.82
N ALA A 103 0.35 10.63 -8.50
CA ALA A 103 0.73 9.89 -7.30
C ALA A 103 1.16 8.46 -7.60
N GLN A 104 2.11 7.97 -6.83
CA GLN A 104 2.64 6.62 -6.92
C GLN A 104 2.81 6.02 -5.51
N VAL A 105 2.55 4.72 -5.41
CA VAL A 105 2.75 3.94 -4.19
C VAL A 105 3.65 2.76 -4.52
N ILE A 106 4.72 2.59 -3.76
CA ILE A 106 5.59 1.42 -3.86
C ILE A 106 5.52 0.68 -2.54
N LEU A 107 5.06 -0.56 -2.57
CA LEU A 107 4.97 -1.41 -1.40
C LEU A 107 6.08 -2.45 -1.44
N ASN A 108 6.73 -2.65 -0.30
CA ASN A 108 7.59 -3.79 -0.04
C ASN A 108 6.89 -4.67 1.00
N ILE A 109 6.12 -5.64 0.50
CA ILE A 109 5.28 -6.54 1.30
C ILE A 109 6.14 -7.36 2.26
N ASN A 110 7.30 -7.83 1.78
CA ASN A 110 8.22 -8.65 2.58
C ASN A 110 8.74 -7.90 3.82
N HIS A 111 8.98 -6.60 3.70
CA HIS A 111 9.44 -5.76 4.80
C HIS A 111 8.32 -4.98 5.50
N LYS A 112 7.06 -5.17 5.09
CA LYS A 112 5.90 -4.42 5.60
C LYS A 112 6.10 -2.90 5.57
N LYS A 113 6.70 -2.38 4.49
CA LYS A 113 6.94 -0.94 4.30
C LYS A 113 6.34 -0.47 2.99
N TYR A 114 5.98 0.80 2.90
CA TYR A 114 5.67 1.45 1.64
C TYR A 114 6.28 2.85 1.55
N THR A 115 6.40 3.35 0.33
CA THR A 115 6.60 4.77 0.03
C THR A 115 5.43 5.29 -0.81
N TYR A 116 5.06 6.54 -0.55
CA TYR A 116 4.01 7.26 -1.24
C TYR A 116 4.55 8.59 -1.75
N PHE A 117 4.34 8.87 -3.02
CA PHE A 117 4.65 10.13 -3.65
C PHE A 117 3.39 10.73 -4.26
N LEU A 118 3.18 12.03 -4.10
CA LEU A 118 2.12 12.80 -4.76
C LEU A 118 2.67 14.16 -5.15
N THR A 119 2.36 14.59 -6.37
CA THR A 119 2.41 16.00 -6.76
C THR A 119 1.04 16.43 -7.24
N SER A 120 0.55 17.55 -6.73
CA SER A 120 -0.75 18.12 -7.09
C SER A 120 -0.63 19.62 -7.30
N ILE A 121 -1.26 20.10 -8.35
CA ILE A 121 -1.44 21.54 -8.58
C ILE A 121 -2.76 21.92 -7.91
N VAL A 122 -2.67 22.82 -6.94
CA VAL A 122 -3.82 23.42 -6.24
C VAL A 122 -3.93 24.90 -6.64
N PRO A 123 -5.08 25.57 -6.47
CA PRO A 123 -5.25 26.97 -6.88
C PRO A 123 -4.16 27.91 -6.33
N GLU A 124 -3.63 27.62 -5.15
CA GLU A 124 -2.65 28.45 -4.45
C GLU A 124 -1.19 28.13 -4.80
N GLY A 125 -0.91 27.05 -5.55
CA GLY A 125 0.44 26.63 -5.90
C GLY A 125 0.61 25.13 -6.18
N ILE A 126 1.82 24.62 -5.96
CA ILE A 126 2.17 23.21 -6.14
C ILE A 126 2.40 22.59 -4.76
N LEU A 127 1.74 21.46 -4.53
CA LEU A 127 1.92 20.62 -3.35
C LEU A 127 2.59 19.31 -3.76
N THR A 128 3.74 19.02 -3.16
CA THR A 128 4.43 17.74 -3.27
C THR A 128 4.49 17.07 -1.91
N LYS A 129 4.03 15.82 -1.83
CA LYS A 129 4.02 14.99 -0.62
C LYS A 129 4.86 13.74 -0.88
N HIS A 130 5.78 13.46 0.05
CA HIS A 130 6.55 12.22 0.07
C HIS A 130 6.47 11.59 1.44
N CYS A 131 6.04 10.33 1.52
CA CYS A 131 5.88 9.61 2.77
C CYS A 131 6.50 8.23 2.72
N ILE A 132 6.95 7.79 3.88
CA ILE A 132 7.20 6.39 4.19
C ILE A 132 6.21 5.92 5.25
N GLY A 133 5.83 4.67 5.18
CA GLY A 133 4.87 4.11 6.12
C GLY A 133 4.98 2.61 6.29
N ASP A 134 4.15 2.12 7.21
CA ASP A 134 4.04 0.71 7.58
C ASP A 134 2.84 0.06 6.91
N ILE A 135 2.98 -1.22 6.59
CA ILE A 135 1.89 -2.11 6.22
C ILE A 135 1.45 -2.85 7.48
N LEU A 136 0.35 -2.42 8.09
CA LEU A 136 -0.07 -2.89 9.41
C LEU A 136 -0.66 -4.29 9.36
N GLN A 137 -1.50 -4.53 8.36
CA GLN A 137 -2.17 -5.80 8.14
C GLN A 137 -2.11 -6.14 6.65
N TYR A 138 -1.74 -7.40 6.44
CA TYR A 138 -1.76 -8.11 5.19
C TYR A 138 -2.45 -9.44 5.48
#